data_AF-A0A8C4R9F7-F1
#
_entry.id   AF-A0A8C4R9F7-F1
#
_cell.length_a   1.000
_cell.length_b   1.000
_cell.length_c   1.000
_cell.angle_alpha   90.00
_cell.angle_beta   90.00
_cell.angle_gamma   90.00
#
_symmetry.space_group_name_H-M   'P 1'
#
loop_
_entity.id
_entity.type
_entity.pdbx_description
1 polymer ?
#
loop_
_entity_poly.entity_id
_entity_poly.type
_entity_poly.pdbx_seq_one_letter_code
_entity_poly.pdbx_strand_id
1 'polypeptide(L)'
;TSLLFYECKWDREVRPAEEEEKNSSLLIAYFYCIHCHICRLNLHFSHVSFTWLVLFHRLYLQQPLNDTVGRNIVLDYLKFNWKWVNQQQTRCCWDPLTSNLLLIGMEGNVTPCHYDEQQNFFAQVKGHKRCILFPPKQFDCLYPYPIHHPCDRQSQVDFDYPDYDNFPEFRKVSGYETVVGPGDVLYIPMYWWHHIESVMHGGITFSVNFWYKAAPSPKKIEYPLKAFQKVAITRNIEKMLGEALGDPHEVEEFLIVLAVQKKQKIYFKFFNCACFCLIWVARIFKLAFCAC
;
A
#
# COMPACT_ATOMS: atom_id res chain seq x y z
N THR A 1 -4.31 -25.76 -5.74
CA THR A 1 -5.58 -25.06 -5.99
C THR A 1 -5.23 -23.61 -6.27
N SER A 2 -5.82 -23.05 -7.31
CA SER A 2 -5.50 -21.75 -7.89
C SER A 2 -6.04 -20.64 -6.99
N LEU A 3 -5.16 -19.82 -6.41
CA LEU A 3 -5.54 -18.47 -5.98
C LEU A 3 -5.96 -17.73 -7.25
N LEU A 4 -7.26 -17.59 -7.45
CA LEU A 4 -7.82 -16.81 -8.55
C LEU A 4 -7.61 -15.34 -8.17
N PHE A 5 -6.61 -14.71 -8.79
CA PHE A 5 -6.52 -13.26 -8.82
C PHE A 5 -7.50 -12.77 -9.88
N TYR A 6 -8.48 -11.98 -9.47
CA TYR A 6 -9.36 -11.30 -10.40
C TYR A 6 -8.77 -9.92 -10.70
N GLU A 7 -8.70 -9.56 -11.98
CA GLU A 7 -8.42 -8.18 -12.38
C GLU A 7 -9.73 -7.39 -12.21
N CYS A 8 -9.73 -6.45 -11.28
CA CYS A 8 -10.88 -5.60 -10.98
C CYS A 8 -10.63 -4.20 -11.52
N LYS A 9 -11.43 -3.78 -12.51
CA LYS A 9 -11.52 -2.38 -12.92
C LYS A 9 -12.56 -1.70 -12.04
N TRP A 10 -12.18 -0.57 -11.45
CA TRP A 10 -13.03 0.15 -10.48
C TRP A 10 -14.39 0.58 -11.08
N ASP A 11 -14.44 0.77 -12.40
CA ASP A 11 -15.66 1.05 -13.15
C ASP A 11 -16.20 -0.24 -13.84
N ARG A 12 -17.02 -1.01 -13.10
CA ARG A 12 -17.95 -2.09 -13.52
C ARG A 12 -17.43 -3.51 -13.88
N GLU A 13 -18.19 -4.48 -13.37
CA GLU A 13 -18.28 -5.92 -13.68
C GLU A 13 -16.96 -6.73 -13.66
N VAL A 14 -16.82 -7.54 -12.60
CA VAL A 14 -15.81 -8.60 -12.45
C VAL A 14 -15.87 -9.52 -13.67
N ARG A 15 -14.84 -9.49 -14.51
CA ARG A 15 -14.65 -10.45 -15.60
C ARG A 15 -13.45 -11.35 -15.32
N PRO A 16 -13.51 -12.65 -15.65
CA PRO A 16 -12.34 -13.52 -15.61
C PRO A 16 -11.25 -12.97 -16.54
N ALA A 17 -10.00 -12.97 -16.10
CA ALA A 17 -8.87 -12.59 -16.94
C ALA A 17 -8.73 -13.57 -18.11
N GLU A 18 -8.75 -13.05 -19.35
CA GLU A 18 -8.48 -13.82 -20.56
C GLU A 18 -6.98 -14.15 -20.69
N GLU A 19 -6.74 -15.31 -21.28
CA GLU A 19 -5.52 -16.11 -21.23
C GLU A 19 -4.53 -15.66 -22.33
N GLU A 20 -3.65 -14.69 -22.07
CA GLU A 20 -2.48 -14.44 -22.95
C GLU A 20 -1.34 -13.66 -22.27
N GLU A 21 -0.40 -14.36 -21.62
CA GLU A 21 1.06 -14.17 -21.80
C GLU A 21 1.85 -15.24 -21.02
N LYS A 22 2.32 -16.24 -21.77
CA LYS A 22 3.33 -17.21 -21.30
C LYS A 22 4.70 -16.52 -21.22
N ASN A 23 5.18 -16.23 -20.01
CA ASN A 23 6.56 -16.47 -19.55
C ASN A 23 6.88 -15.69 -18.26
N SER A 24 6.70 -16.29 -17.09
CA SER A 24 7.64 -16.22 -15.95
C SER A 24 7.16 -17.08 -14.76
N SER A 25 7.70 -18.30 -14.69
CA SER A 25 8.20 -19.02 -13.52
C SER A 25 7.42 -18.99 -12.17
N LEU A 26 6.68 -20.08 -11.93
CA LEU A 26 6.39 -20.77 -10.65
C LEU A 26 5.92 -19.95 -9.43
N LEU A 27 4.60 -20.00 -9.19
CA LEU A 27 3.98 -19.93 -7.86
C LEU A 27 3.23 -21.25 -7.61
N ILE A 28 3.74 -22.08 -6.70
CA ILE A 28 3.11 -23.35 -6.28
C ILE A 28 2.43 -23.13 -4.92
N ALA A 29 1.10 -23.24 -4.87
CA ALA A 29 0.32 -23.25 -3.63
C ALA A 29 -0.16 -24.68 -3.28
N TYR A 30 0.24 -25.17 -2.11
CA TYR A 30 -0.19 -26.46 -1.54
C TYR A 30 -1.52 -26.28 -0.79
N PHE A 31 -2.45 -27.23 -0.94
CA PHE A 31 -3.77 -27.24 -0.29
C PHE A 31 -3.96 -28.48 0.59
N TYR A 32 -4.50 -28.28 1.78
CA TYR A 32 -5.10 -29.32 2.62
C TYR A 32 -6.44 -28.76 3.14
N CYS A 33 -7.55 -29.45 2.85
CA CYS A 33 -8.90 -29.07 3.25
C CYS A 33 -9.51 -30.20 4.07
N ILE A 34 -10.00 -29.91 5.27
CA ILE A 34 -10.82 -30.83 6.07
C ILE A 34 -12.12 -30.09 6.40
N HIS A 35 -13.23 -30.63 5.89
CA HIS A 35 -14.61 -30.19 6.10
C HIS A 35 -15.07 -30.42 7.54
N CYS A 36 -15.93 -29.54 8.08
CA CYS A 36 -16.94 -29.94 9.06
C CYS A 36 -18.16 -28.99 9.10
N HIS A 37 -19.35 -29.58 9.00
CA HIS A 37 -20.68 -29.01 9.17
C HIS A 37 -21.03 -28.75 10.65
N ILE A 38 -22.00 -27.85 10.93
CA ILE A 38 -22.94 -27.73 12.10
C ILE A 38 -23.27 -26.23 12.28
N CYS A 39 -24.45 -25.69 12.58
CA CYS A 39 -25.87 -26.08 12.54
C CYS A 39 -26.65 -24.75 12.66
N ARG A 40 -27.87 -24.73 12.11
CA ARG A 40 -28.88 -23.67 12.29
C ARG A 40 -29.35 -23.57 13.74
N LEU A 41 -29.78 -22.40 14.19
CA LEU A 41 -30.91 -22.23 15.11
C LEU A 41 -31.50 -20.82 15.01
N ASN A 42 -32.79 -20.77 14.67
CA ASN A 42 -33.69 -19.61 14.71
C ASN A 42 -34.14 -19.35 16.14
N LEU A 43 -34.16 -18.09 16.58
CA LEU A 43 -35.04 -17.64 17.66
C LEU A 43 -35.62 -16.25 17.33
N HIS A 44 -36.95 -16.22 17.19
CA HIS A 44 -37.80 -15.04 17.12
C HIS A 44 -37.81 -14.33 18.48
N PHE A 45 -37.67 -12.99 18.48
CA PHE A 45 -38.23 -12.16 19.55
C PHE A 45 -38.87 -10.88 19.01
N SER A 46 -39.97 -10.55 19.66
CA SER A 46 -41.03 -9.61 19.36
C SER A 46 -40.66 -8.13 19.55
N HIS A 47 -41.36 -7.28 18.80
CA HIS A 47 -41.34 -5.82 18.79
C HIS A 47 -41.18 -5.14 20.16
N VAL A 48 -40.13 -4.33 20.29
CA VAL A 48 -40.10 -3.14 21.15
C VAL A 48 -39.42 -2.02 20.37
N SER A 49 -40.15 -0.93 20.11
CA SER A 49 -39.65 0.25 19.41
C SER A 49 -38.75 1.05 20.35
N PHE A 50 -37.44 0.83 20.26
CA PHE A 50 -36.43 1.74 20.79
C PHE A 50 -35.90 2.59 19.63
N THR A 51 -35.99 3.91 19.73
CA THR A 51 -35.20 4.84 18.92
C THR A 51 -33.74 4.68 19.31
N TRP A 52 -33.06 3.73 18.67
CA TRP A 52 -31.63 3.53 18.81
C TRP A 52 -30.89 4.61 18.02
N LEU A 53 -30.30 5.58 18.72
CA LEU A 53 -29.06 6.18 18.25
C LEU A 53 -27.99 5.07 18.36
N VAL A 54 -27.91 4.21 17.35
CA VAL A 54 -26.87 3.17 17.28
C VAL A 54 -25.55 3.89 17.07
N LEU A 55 -24.81 4.13 18.15
CA LEU A 55 -23.40 4.48 18.08
C LEU A 55 -22.65 3.27 17.52
N PHE A 56 -22.52 3.20 16.19
CA PHE A 56 -21.68 2.20 15.52
C PHE A 56 -20.20 2.55 15.73
N HIS A 57 -19.68 2.38 16.93
CA HIS A 57 -18.23 2.43 17.15
C HIS A 57 -17.58 1.21 16.51
N ARG A 58 -16.65 1.45 15.59
CA ARG A 58 -15.77 0.43 15.03
C ARG A 58 -14.41 0.51 15.70
N LEU A 59 -13.88 -0.63 16.11
CA LEU A 59 -12.58 -0.75 16.74
C LEU A 59 -11.64 -1.54 15.83
N TYR A 60 -10.38 -1.11 15.77
CA TYR A 60 -9.32 -1.82 15.08
C TYR A 60 -8.05 -1.79 15.94
N LEU A 61 -7.67 -2.94 16.50
CA LEU A 61 -6.40 -3.08 17.21
C LEU A 61 -5.28 -3.33 16.19
N GLN A 62 -4.23 -2.50 16.26
CA GLN A 62 -2.99 -2.66 15.50
C GLN A 62 -1.83 -2.52 16.47
N GLN A 63 -1.16 -3.63 16.79
CA GLN A 63 -0.14 -3.66 17.84
C GLN A 63 1.05 -4.53 17.41
N PRO A 64 2.28 -4.00 17.36
CA PRO A 64 3.45 -4.83 17.19
C PRO A 64 3.57 -5.83 18.35
N LEU A 65 3.79 -7.09 18.02
CA LEU A 65 4.15 -8.11 18.99
C LEU A 65 5.53 -7.79 19.57
N ASN A 66 5.66 -7.90 20.89
CA ASN A 66 6.89 -7.63 21.62
C ASN A 66 6.97 -8.57 22.85
N ASP A 67 8.06 -8.48 23.60
CA ASP A 67 8.36 -9.39 24.71
C ASP A 67 7.42 -9.26 25.92
N THR A 68 6.50 -8.29 25.91
CA THR A 68 5.50 -8.11 26.99
C THR A 68 4.29 -9.04 26.85
N VAL A 69 4.16 -9.76 25.73
CA VAL A 69 3.05 -10.68 25.52
C VAL A 69 3.10 -11.87 26.49
N GLY A 70 1.93 -12.36 26.90
CA GLY A 70 1.83 -13.48 27.83
C GLY A 70 2.45 -14.77 27.28
N ARG A 71 2.85 -15.68 28.20
CA ARG A 71 3.55 -16.94 27.89
C ARG A 71 2.91 -17.78 26.78
N ASN A 72 1.58 -17.82 26.71
CA ASN A 72 0.88 -18.60 25.67
C ASN A 72 1.12 -18.03 24.27
N ILE A 73 1.12 -16.70 24.13
CA ILE A 73 1.39 -16.03 22.85
C ILE A 73 2.84 -16.28 22.43
N VAL A 74 3.79 -16.27 23.37
CA VAL A 74 5.19 -16.63 23.09
C VAL A 74 5.28 -18.07 22.57
N LEU A 75 4.60 -19.02 23.21
CA LEU A 75 4.60 -20.42 22.76
C LEU A 75 3.99 -20.59 21.37
N ASP A 76 2.94 -19.83 21.03
CA ASP A 76 2.34 -19.88 19.69
C ASP A 76 3.23 -19.22 18.64
N TYR A 77 3.87 -18.10 18.99
CA TYR A 77 4.87 -17.45 18.14
C TYR A 77 6.02 -18.39 17.78
N LEU A 78 6.53 -19.16 18.75
CA LEU A 78 7.59 -20.16 18.50
C LEU A 78 7.16 -21.29 17.55
N LYS A 79 5.85 -21.56 17.42
CA LYS A 79 5.31 -22.59 16.52
C LYS A 79 5.10 -22.10 15.09
N PHE A 80 5.25 -20.82 14.80
CA PHE A 80 5.18 -20.34 13.43
C PHE A 80 6.19 -21.11 12.56
N ASN A 81 5.90 -21.22 11.26
CA ASN A 81 6.77 -21.92 10.33
C ASN A 81 8.00 -21.08 9.97
N TRP A 82 8.83 -20.77 10.98
CA TRP A 82 10.07 -20.00 10.86
C TRP A 82 11.02 -20.59 9.84
N LYS A 83 11.03 -21.93 9.69
CA LYS A 83 11.81 -22.61 8.67
C LYS A 83 11.44 -22.13 7.27
N TRP A 84 10.15 -22.11 6.93
CA TRP A 84 9.68 -21.65 5.62
C TRP A 84 9.94 -20.15 5.45
N VAL A 85 9.61 -19.34 6.45
CA VAL A 85 9.77 -17.88 6.38
C VAL A 85 11.24 -17.48 6.20
N ASN A 86 12.15 -18.05 6.98
CA ASN A 86 13.59 -17.79 6.89
C ASN A 86 14.18 -18.27 5.56
N GLN A 87 13.64 -19.35 4.98
CA GLN A 87 14.02 -19.79 3.63
C GLN A 87 13.61 -18.76 2.57
N GLN A 88 12.42 -18.17 2.65
CA GLN A 88 12.01 -17.12 1.71
C GLN A 88 12.88 -15.87 1.86
N GLN A 89 13.10 -15.42 3.09
CA GLN A 89 14.00 -14.30 3.39
C GLN A 89 15.39 -14.51 2.75
N THR A 90 15.98 -15.69 2.94
CA THR A 90 17.30 -16.03 2.39
C THR A 90 17.27 -16.06 0.85
N ARG A 91 16.27 -16.72 0.26
CA ARG A 91 16.13 -16.85 -1.20
C ARG A 91 15.94 -15.51 -1.90
N CYS A 92 15.22 -14.60 -1.27
CA CYS A 92 14.95 -13.27 -1.81
C CYS A 92 15.99 -12.22 -1.38
N CYS A 93 17.00 -12.62 -0.61
CA CYS A 93 18.05 -11.75 -0.07
C CYS A 93 17.49 -10.54 0.69
N TRP A 94 16.42 -10.74 1.45
CA TRP A 94 15.84 -9.69 2.30
C TRP A 94 16.66 -9.51 3.58
N ASP A 95 16.63 -8.30 4.09
CA ASP A 95 17.20 -7.94 5.39
C ASP A 95 16.43 -8.63 6.54
N PRO A 96 16.92 -8.54 7.80
CA PRO A 96 16.23 -9.10 8.97
C PRO A 96 14.76 -8.66 9.09
N LEU A 97 13.93 -9.55 9.64
CA LEU A 97 12.56 -9.25 10.08
C LEU A 97 12.60 -8.02 11.01
N THR A 98 11.77 -7.02 10.74
CA THR A 98 11.71 -5.81 11.56
C THR A 98 10.64 -5.91 12.63
N SER A 99 9.45 -6.40 12.29
CA SER A 99 8.35 -6.55 13.23
C SER A 99 7.26 -7.49 12.71
N ASN A 100 6.46 -7.96 13.66
CA ASN A 100 5.18 -8.60 13.41
C ASN A 100 4.06 -7.73 14.00
N LEU A 101 3.18 -7.21 13.18
CA LEU A 101 1.98 -6.48 13.59
C LEU A 101 0.82 -7.45 13.76
N LEU A 102 0.23 -7.42 14.94
CA LEU A 102 -1.06 -8.03 15.21
C LEU A 102 -2.19 -7.08 14.80
N LEU A 103 -3.08 -7.55 13.94
CA LEU A 103 -4.24 -6.81 13.47
C LEU A 103 -5.53 -7.53 13.88
N ILE A 104 -6.32 -6.94 14.78
CA ILE A 104 -7.65 -7.45 15.18
C ILE A 104 -8.72 -6.43 14.80
N GLY A 105 -9.51 -6.75 13.78
CA GLY A 105 -10.54 -5.87 13.24
C GLY A 105 -11.95 -6.38 13.49
N MET A 106 -12.90 -5.45 13.63
CA MET A 106 -14.32 -5.78 13.52
C MET A 106 -14.69 -6.06 12.05
N GLU A 107 -15.79 -6.76 11.82
CA GLU A 107 -16.36 -6.93 10.47
C GLU A 107 -16.64 -5.57 9.83
N GLY A 108 -16.41 -5.44 8.52
CA GLY A 108 -16.58 -4.17 7.80
C GLY A 108 -15.52 -3.10 8.09
N ASN A 109 -14.50 -3.37 8.92
CA ASN A 109 -13.37 -2.45 9.02
C ASN A 109 -12.61 -2.39 7.69
N VAL A 110 -12.24 -1.18 7.29
CA VAL A 110 -11.44 -0.91 6.09
C VAL A 110 -10.12 -0.27 6.52
N THR A 111 -9.03 -0.76 5.96
CA THR A 111 -7.76 -0.04 5.90
C THR A 111 -7.67 0.59 4.50
N PRO A 112 -7.71 1.93 4.39
CA PRO A 112 -7.64 2.63 3.12
C PRO A 112 -6.40 2.26 2.29
N CYS A 113 -6.47 2.52 0.99
CA CYS A 113 -5.41 2.14 0.05
C CYS A 113 -4.09 2.85 0.39
N HIS A 114 -3.04 2.09 0.62
CA HIS A 114 -1.70 2.62 0.93
C HIS A 114 -0.62 1.62 0.49
N TYR A 115 0.65 2.04 0.49
CA TYR A 115 1.78 1.15 0.26
C TYR A 115 2.79 1.17 1.41
N ASP A 116 3.53 0.07 1.55
CA ASP A 116 4.60 -0.07 2.53
C ASP A 116 6.00 -0.09 1.89
N GLU A 117 6.99 0.39 2.63
CA GLU A 117 8.42 0.36 2.26
C GLU A 117 9.14 -0.90 2.77
N GLN A 118 8.37 -1.96 3.05
CA GLN A 118 8.87 -3.26 3.46
C GLN A 118 8.15 -4.37 2.68
N GLN A 119 8.82 -5.50 2.54
CA GLN A 119 8.20 -6.73 2.06
C GLN A 119 7.29 -7.27 3.16
N ASN A 120 6.13 -7.82 2.79
CA ASN A 120 5.14 -8.25 3.77
C ASN A 120 4.57 -9.62 3.42
N PHE A 121 4.73 -10.59 4.33
CA PHE A 121 3.84 -11.76 4.36
C PHE A 121 2.68 -11.48 5.31
N PHE A 122 1.48 -11.37 4.75
CA PHE A 122 0.24 -11.14 5.48
C PHE A 122 -0.44 -12.47 5.78
N ALA A 123 -0.30 -12.96 7.01
CA ALA A 123 -0.86 -14.24 7.44
C ALA A 123 -2.23 -14.03 8.11
N GLN A 124 -3.26 -14.64 7.53
CA GLN A 124 -4.62 -14.58 8.05
C GLN A 124 -4.88 -15.73 9.02
N VAL A 125 -5.35 -15.42 10.22
CA VAL A 125 -5.53 -16.42 11.30
C VAL A 125 -7.01 -16.66 11.62
N LYS A 126 -7.84 -15.62 11.61
CA LYS A 126 -9.28 -15.74 11.87
C LYS A 126 -10.09 -14.78 11.01
N GLY A 127 -11.26 -15.22 10.57
CA GLY A 127 -12.15 -14.44 9.72
C GLY A 127 -11.58 -14.30 8.31
N HIS A 128 -12.25 -13.49 7.48
CA HIS A 128 -11.87 -13.28 6.09
C HIS A 128 -11.60 -11.79 5.83
N LYS A 129 -10.54 -11.52 5.07
CA LYS A 129 -10.24 -10.18 4.59
C LYS A 129 -10.16 -10.18 3.08
N ARG A 130 -10.86 -9.25 2.44
CA ARG A 130 -10.70 -8.98 1.02
C ARG A 130 -9.54 -7.99 0.87
N CYS A 131 -8.61 -8.32 -0.03
CA CYS A 131 -7.40 -7.57 -0.29
C CYS A 131 -7.38 -7.21 -1.77
N ILE A 132 -7.28 -5.91 -2.07
CA ILE A 132 -7.16 -5.39 -3.42
C ILE A 132 -5.79 -4.75 -3.54
N LEU A 133 -4.96 -5.24 -4.45
CA LEU A 133 -3.57 -4.82 -4.63
C LEU A 133 -3.39 -4.06 -5.94
N PHE A 134 -2.61 -2.99 -5.93
CA PHE A 134 -2.27 -2.24 -7.14
C PHE A 134 -0.75 -2.14 -7.30
N PRO A 135 -0.22 -2.37 -8.52
CA PRO A 135 1.22 -2.33 -8.75
C PRO A 135 1.76 -0.90 -8.62
N PRO A 136 3.05 -0.72 -8.24
CA PRO A 136 3.67 0.60 -8.07
C PRO A 136 3.59 1.51 -9.31
N LYS A 137 3.38 0.93 -10.50
CA LYS A 137 3.22 1.69 -11.76
C LYS A 137 1.95 2.54 -11.81
N GLN A 138 0.98 2.31 -10.92
CA GLN A 138 -0.27 3.08 -10.83
C GLN A 138 -0.19 4.22 -9.80
N PHE A 139 1.02 4.62 -9.37
CA PHE A 139 1.26 5.72 -8.42
C PHE A 139 0.50 7.00 -8.80
N ASP A 140 0.56 7.39 -10.08
CA ASP A 140 -0.09 8.60 -10.60
C ASP A 140 -1.63 8.50 -10.58
N CYS A 141 -2.18 7.28 -10.59
CA CYS A 141 -3.63 7.06 -10.52
C CYS A 141 -4.14 7.03 -9.08
N LEU A 142 -3.27 6.79 -8.10
CA LEU A 142 -3.63 6.58 -6.69
C LEU A 142 -3.36 7.78 -5.80
N TYR A 143 -2.77 8.85 -6.32
CA TYR A 143 -2.67 10.16 -5.67
C TYR A 143 -2.26 10.08 -4.18
N PRO A 144 -1.02 9.64 -3.86
CA PRO A 144 -0.55 9.63 -2.49
C PRO A 144 -0.60 11.02 -1.86
N TYR A 145 -0.80 11.08 -0.55
CA TYR A 145 -0.52 12.31 0.20
C TYR A 145 0.98 12.69 0.10
N PRO A 146 1.33 14.00 0.16
CA PRO A 146 2.72 14.45 0.22
C PRO A 146 3.49 13.80 1.37
N ILE A 147 4.82 13.62 1.23
CA ILE A 147 5.62 12.87 2.21
C ILE A 147 5.59 13.44 3.64
N HIS A 148 5.31 14.74 3.79
CA HIS A 148 5.25 15.41 5.09
C HIS A 148 3.84 15.46 5.70
N HIS A 149 2.82 14.98 4.97
CA HIS A 149 1.47 14.89 5.48
C HIS A 149 1.35 13.70 6.47
N PRO A 150 0.51 13.80 7.53
CA PRO A 150 0.33 12.70 8.50
C PRO A 150 -0.12 11.37 7.86
N CYS A 151 -0.81 11.44 6.72
CA CYS A 151 -1.25 10.28 5.94
C CYS A 151 -0.26 9.89 4.81
N ASP A 152 1.03 10.22 4.92
CA ASP A 152 2.07 9.78 3.97
C ASP A 152 1.90 8.29 3.59
N ARG A 153 2.08 8.00 2.29
CA ARG A 153 1.91 6.69 1.64
C ARG A 153 0.48 6.19 1.50
N GLN A 154 -0.52 6.89 2.03
CA GLN A 154 -1.94 6.61 1.79
C GLN A 154 -2.43 7.35 0.55
N SER A 155 -3.40 6.76 -0.15
CA SER A 155 -4.13 7.40 -1.23
C SER A 155 -5.02 8.52 -0.69
N GLN A 156 -5.08 9.63 -1.41
CA GLN A 156 -6.03 10.72 -1.15
C GLN A 156 -7.45 10.38 -1.60
N VAL A 157 -7.61 9.36 -2.46
CA VAL A 157 -8.89 9.01 -3.07
C VAL A 157 -9.73 8.23 -2.06
N ASP A 158 -10.95 8.71 -1.79
CA ASP A 158 -11.99 7.89 -1.17
C ASP A 158 -12.50 6.89 -2.20
N PHE A 159 -12.28 5.60 -1.94
CA PHE A 159 -12.65 4.55 -2.87
C PHE A 159 -14.17 4.39 -2.95
N ASP A 160 -14.90 4.60 -1.85
CA ASP A 160 -16.37 4.48 -1.85
C ASP A 160 -17.03 5.64 -2.63
N TYR A 161 -16.40 6.82 -2.59
CA TYR A 161 -16.89 8.05 -3.24
C TYR A 161 -15.77 8.83 -3.93
N PRO A 162 -15.23 8.32 -5.06
CA PRO A 162 -14.08 8.92 -5.71
C PRO A 162 -14.42 10.27 -6.36
N ASP A 163 -13.69 11.31 -5.96
CA ASP A 163 -13.75 12.63 -6.58
C ASP A 163 -12.92 12.65 -7.87
N TYR A 164 -13.57 12.38 -8.99
CA TYR A 164 -12.91 12.34 -10.30
C TYR A 164 -12.57 13.71 -10.88
N ASP A 165 -13.08 14.81 -10.31
CA ASP A 165 -12.72 16.15 -10.76
C ASP A 165 -11.31 16.49 -10.25
N ASN A 166 -11.03 16.13 -8.99
CA ASN A 166 -9.69 16.28 -8.39
C ASN A 166 -8.75 15.11 -8.73
N PHE A 167 -9.27 13.89 -8.92
CA PHE A 167 -8.49 12.66 -9.15
C PHE A 167 -8.87 11.94 -10.46
N PRO A 168 -8.79 12.61 -11.63
CA PRO A 168 -9.30 12.07 -12.89
C PRO A 168 -8.60 10.78 -13.36
N GLU A 169 -7.32 10.58 -13.03
CA GLU A 169 -6.55 9.40 -13.42
C GLU A 169 -6.97 8.14 -12.65
N PHE A 170 -7.70 8.29 -11.53
CA PHE A 170 -8.19 7.15 -10.76
C PHE A 170 -9.13 6.26 -11.58
N ARG A 171 -9.80 6.79 -12.62
CA ARG A 171 -10.60 6.00 -13.57
C ARG A 171 -9.82 4.89 -14.28
N LYS A 172 -8.50 5.01 -14.35
CA LYS A 172 -7.61 4.08 -15.05
C LYS A 172 -7.07 2.99 -14.11
N VAL A 173 -7.40 3.04 -12.82
CA VAL A 173 -6.89 2.10 -11.82
C VAL A 173 -7.40 0.68 -12.10
N SER A 174 -6.51 -0.31 -11.99
CA SER A 174 -6.83 -1.73 -12.16
C SER A 174 -6.16 -2.54 -11.06
N GLY A 175 -6.95 -3.21 -10.24
CA GLY A 175 -6.50 -3.94 -9.05
C GLY A 175 -6.45 -5.45 -9.25
N TYR A 176 -5.60 -6.10 -8.46
CA TYR A 176 -5.59 -7.56 -8.27
C TYR A 176 -6.30 -7.88 -6.95
N GLU A 177 -7.39 -8.62 -7.02
CA GLU A 177 -8.22 -8.91 -5.86
C GLU A 177 -8.10 -10.36 -5.40
N THR A 178 -8.12 -10.56 -4.08
CA THR A 178 -8.30 -11.87 -3.44
C THR A 178 -9.01 -11.74 -2.10
N VAL A 179 -9.57 -12.85 -1.60
CA VAL A 179 -10.08 -12.95 -0.22
C VAL A 179 -9.25 -14.00 0.51
N VAL A 180 -8.58 -13.59 1.59
CA VAL A 180 -7.80 -14.49 2.44
C VAL A 180 -8.62 -14.95 3.64
N GLY A 181 -8.56 -16.24 3.93
CA GLY A 181 -9.18 -16.89 5.08
C GLY A 181 -8.16 -17.50 6.05
N PRO A 182 -8.63 -18.18 7.12
CA PRO A 182 -7.75 -18.78 8.11
C PRO A 182 -6.74 -19.76 7.51
N GLY A 183 -5.45 -19.50 7.73
CA GLY A 183 -4.33 -20.31 7.23
C GLY A 183 -3.72 -19.79 5.92
N ASP A 184 -4.37 -18.85 5.23
CA ASP A 184 -3.82 -18.24 4.03
C ASP A 184 -2.71 -17.23 4.36
N VAL A 185 -1.70 -17.17 3.49
CA VAL A 185 -0.64 -16.16 3.55
C VAL A 185 -0.58 -15.44 2.21
N LEU A 186 -0.86 -14.14 2.24
CA LEU A 186 -0.73 -13.27 1.08
C LEU A 186 0.63 -12.58 1.10
N TYR A 187 1.39 -12.72 0.02
CA TYR A 187 2.59 -11.90 -0.18
C TYR A 187 2.19 -10.56 -0.77
N ILE A 188 2.48 -9.48 -0.04
CA ILE A 188 2.31 -8.10 -0.48
C ILE A 188 3.73 -7.54 -0.75
N PRO A 189 4.14 -7.41 -2.02
CA PRO A 189 5.48 -6.94 -2.32
C PRO A 189 5.66 -5.47 -1.93
N MET A 190 6.88 -5.09 -1.55
CA MET A 190 7.22 -3.70 -1.22
C MET A 190 6.78 -2.73 -2.34
N TYR A 191 6.24 -1.57 -1.94
CA TYR A 191 5.62 -0.53 -2.78
C TYR A 191 4.33 -0.92 -3.50
N TRP A 192 3.82 -2.14 -3.33
CA TRP A 192 2.47 -2.46 -3.81
C TRP A 192 1.45 -1.80 -2.92
N TRP A 193 0.54 -1.08 -3.56
CA TRP A 193 -0.61 -0.51 -2.91
C TRP A 193 -1.55 -1.63 -2.52
N HIS A 194 -2.21 -1.49 -1.37
CA HIS A 194 -3.17 -2.46 -0.91
C HIS A 194 -4.29 -1.78 -0.13
N HIS A 195 -5.52 -2.14 -0.48
CA HIS A 195 -6.75 -1.84 0.23
C HIS A 195 -7.24 -3.14 0.88
N ILE A 196 -7.49 -3.12 2.19
CA ILE A 196 -7.83 -4.33 2.94
C ILE A 196 -9.09 -4.08 3.75
N GLU A 197 -10.11 -4.90 3.52
CA GLU A 197 -11.38 -4.84 4.23
C GLU A 197 -11.69 -6.17 4.93
N SER A 198 -12.19 -6.08 6.17
CA SER A 198 -12.79 -7.24 6.86
C SER A 198 -14.17 -7.51 6.28
N VAL A 199 -14.41 -8.73 5.80
CA VAL A 199 -15.68 -9.09 5.15
C VAL A 199 -16.86 -8.85 6.11
N MET A 200 -17.92 -8.20 5.61
CA MET A 200 -19.16 -7.95 6.36
C MET A 200 -19.84 -9.25 6.77
N HIS A 201 -20.47 -9.26 7.96
CA HIS A 201 -21.13 -10.44 8.54
C HIS A 201 -20.20 -11.64 8.79
N GLY A 202 -18.88 -11.43 8.74
CA GLY A 202 -17.85 -12.44 9.01
C GLY A 202 -17.34 -12.46 10.45
N GLY A 203 -17.82 -11.55 11.30
CA GLY A 203 -17.31 -11.37 12.67
C GLY A 203 -15.90 -10.78 12.73
N ILE A 204 -15.23 -10.98 13.86
CA ILE A 204 -13.88 -10.44 14.12
C ILE A 204 -12.85 -11.10 13.19
N THR A 205 -11.97 -10.28 12.61
CA THR A 205 -10.81 -10.74 11.85
C THR A 205 -9.53 -10.63 12.67
N PHE A 206 -8.61 -11.57 12.47
CA PHE A 206 -7.27 -11.59 13.08
C PHE A 206 -6.24 -11.91 12.00
N SER A 207 -5.22 -11.05 11.90
CA SER A 207 -4.09 -11.23 10.99
C SER A 207 -2.77 -10.92 11.70
N VAL A 208 -1.69 -11.54 11.26
CA VAL A 208 -0.32 -11.20 11.66
C VAL A 208 0.49 -10.95 10.41
N ASN A 209 1.10 -9.78 10.31
CA ASN A 209 2.02 -9.48 9.22
C ASN A 209 3.47 -9.84 9.60
N PHE A 210 4.33 -10.00 8.60
CA PHE A 210 5.76 -10.22 8.77
C PHE A 210 6.50 -9.26 7.85
N TRP A 211 7.04 -8.19 8.44
CA TRP A 211 7.71 -7.15 7.67
C TRP A 211 9.23 -7.37 7.58
N TYR A 212 9.74 -7.35 6.35
CA TYR A 212 11.16 -7.45 6.04
C TYR A 212 11.60 -6.23 5.26
N LYS A 213 12.75 -5.66 5.63
CA LYS A 213 13.42 -4.69 4.75
C LYS A 213 13.83 -5.39 3.44
N ALA A 214 13.68 -4.68 2.33
CA ALA A 214 14.03 -5.23 1.03
C ALA A 214 15.54 -5.43 0.88
N ALA A 215 15.92 -6.21 -0.14
CA ALA A 215 17.31 -6.37 -0.52
C ALA A 215 17.97 -5.01 -0.79
N PRO A 216 19.27 -4.87 -0.47
CA PRO A 216 20.00 -3.63 -0.73
C PRO A 216 19.96 -3.28 -2.22
N SER A 217 20.06 -1.97 -2.51
CA SER A 217 20.12 -1.46 -3.87
C SER A 217 21.21 -2.20 -4.67
N PRO A 218 20.92 -2.62 -5.92
CA PRO A 218 21.91 -3.33 -6.72
C PRO A 218 23.11 -2.43 -6.97
N LYS A 219 24.33 -3.01 -6.98
CA LYS A 219 25.58 -2.27 -7.24
C LYS A 219 25.58 -1.56 -8.60
N LYS A 220 24.86 -2.13 -9.57
CA LYS A 220 24.66 -1.56 -10.89
C LYS A 220 23.17 -1.32 -11.11
N ILE A 221 22.81 -0.08 -11.43
CA ILE A 221 21.44 0.29 -11.77
C ILE A 221 21.22 -0.02 -13.26
N GLU A 222 20.19 -0.81 -13.54
CA GLU A 222 19.75 -1.14 -14.89
C GLU A 222 18.64 -0.18 -15.34
N TYR A 223 18.66 0.18 -16.62
CA TYR A 223 17.66 1.04 -17.25
C TYR A 223 16.84 0.27 -18.29
N PRO A 224 15.54 0.60 -18.48
CA PRO A 224 14.80 1.66 -17.79
C PRO A 224 14.51 1.32 -16.32
N LEU A 225 14.42 2.36 -15.47
CA LEU A 225 14.12 2.19 -14.04
C LEU A 225 12.75 1.52 -13.84
N LYS A 226 12.67 0.61 -12.88
CA LYS A 226 11.43 -0.03 -12.44
C LYS A 226 10.54 1.00 -11.73
N ALA A 227 9.22 0.76 -11.74
CA ALA A 227 8.24 1.69 -11.17
C ALA A 227 8.52 2.03 -9.70
N PHE A 228 8.81 1.02 -8.86
CA PHE A 228 9.12 1.25 -7.44
C PHE A 228 10.40 2.09 -7.23
N GLN A 229 11.38 2.01 -8.13
CA GLN A 229 12.59 2.83 -8.06
C GLN A 229 12.26 4.31 -8.35
N LYS A 230 11.32 4.56 -9.26
CA LYS A 230 10.82 5.92 -9.53
C LYS A 230 10.07 6.47 -8.32
N VAL A 231 9.23 5.66 -7.67
CA VAL A 231 8.55 6.04 -6.41
C VAL A 231 9.56 6.42 -5.34
N ALA A 232 10.60 5.60 -5.13
CA ALA A 232 11.67 5.91 -4.17
C ALA A 232 12.40 7.22 -4.50
N ILE A 233 12.66 7.50 -5.79
CA ILE A 233 13.27 8.77 -6.23
C ILE A 233 12.33 9.94 -5.93
N THR A 234 11.04 9.86 -6.26
CA THR A 234 10.05 10.92 -5.99
C THR A 234 10.03 11.26 -4.50
N ARG A 235 9.94 10.26 -3.63
CA ARG A 235 9.95 10.44 -2.16
C ARG A 235 11.23 11.10 -1.66
N ASN A 236 12.38 10.67 -2.17
CA ASN A 236 13.67 11.28 -1.81
C ASN A 236 13.77 12.73 -2.25
N ILE A 237 13.24 13.09 -3.43
CA ILE A 237 13.20 14.48 -3.91
C ILE A 237 12.36 15.33 -2.96
N GLU A 238 11.13 14.91 -2.63
CA GLU A 238 10.28 15.65 -1.69
C GLU A 238 10.96 15.83 -0.33
N LYS A 239 11.56 14.78 0.21
CA LYS A 239 12.31 14.83 1.47
C LYS A 239 13.47 15.84 1.41
N MET A 240 14.29 15.77 0.36
CA MET A 240 15.42 16.68 0.17
C MET A 240 14.96 18.13 0.01
N LEU A 241 13.83 18.37 -0.65
CA LEU A 241 13.26 19.70 -0.78
C LEU A 241 12.75 20.23 0.56
N GLY A 242 12.04 19.41 1.35
CA GLY A 242 11.59 19.81 2.69
C GLY A 242 12.76 20.17 3.60
N GLU A 243 13.84 19.38 3.57
CA GLU A 243 15.07 19.68 4.31
C GLU A 243 15.77 20.95 3.81
N ALA A 244 15.83 21.17 2.49
CA ALA A 244 16.52 22.31 1.90
C ALA A 244 15.77 23.64 2.06
N LEU A 245 14.44 23.61 2.03
CA LEU A 245 13.58 24.79 2.19
C LEU A 245 13.41 25.15 3.67
N GLY A 246 13.55 24.19 4.58
CA GLY A 246 13.36 24.39 6.03
C GLY A 246 11.89 24.46 6.45
N ASP A 247 10.96 24.50 5.50
CA ASP A 247 9.52 24.40 5.71
C ASP A 247 8.91 23.38 4.72
N PRO A 248 8.34 22.25 5.20
CA PRO A 248 7.62 21.29 4.39
C PRO A 248 6.45 21.86 3.57
N HIS A 249 5.83 22.96 4.00
CA HIS A 249 4.70 23.56 3.30
C HIS A 249 5.11 24.25 2.00
N GLU A 250 6.38 24.66 1.87
CA GLU A 250 6.90 25.29 0.65
C GLU A 250 7.22 24.28 -0.46
N VAL A 251 7.29 22.98 -0.14
CA VAL A 251 7.68 21.93 -1.11
C VAL A 251 6.70 21.86 -2.28
N GLU A 252 5.40 21.90 -2.00
CA GLU A 252 4.36 21.82 -3.03
C GLU A 252 4.39 23.04 -3.94
N GLU A 253 4.42 24.25 -3.37
CA GLU A 253 4.51 25.50 -4.13
C GLU A 253 5.76 25.52 -5.02
N PHE A 254 6.89 25.10 -4.48
CA PHE A 254 8.15 25.02 -5.23
C PHE A 254 8.05 24.06 -6.42
N LEU A 255 7.47 22.87 -6.23
CA LEU A 255 7.26 21.89 -7.31
C LEU A 255 6.31 22.41 -8.39
N ILE A 256 5.23 23.10 -8.01
CA ILE A 256 4.29 23.73 -8.94
C ILE A 256 5.02 24.78 -9.80
N VAL A 257 5.82 25.66 -9.18
CA VAL A 257 6.61 26.67 -9.90
C VAL A 257 7.55 26.01 -10.90
N LEU A 258 8.27 24.96 -10.50
CA LEU A 258 9.16 24.22 -11.40
C LEU A 258 8.41 23.57 -12.57
N ALA A 259 7.24 22.98 -12.31
CA ALA A 259 6.43 22.34 -13.33
C ALA A 259 5.88 23.36 -14.35
N VAL A 260 5.40 24.52 -13.88
CA VAL A 260 4.94 25.63 -14.73
C VAL A 260 6.09 26.19 -15.56
N GLN A 261 7.26 26.43 -14.96
CA GLN A 261 8.43 26.91 -15.69
C GLN A 261 8.91 25.92 -16.75
N LYS A 262 8.84 24.62 -16.48
CA LYS A 262 9.18 23.58 -17.47
C LYS A 262 8.18 23.56 -18.63
N LYS A 263 6.88 23.63 -18.35
CA LYS A 263 5.85 23.78 -19.39
C LYS A 263 6.10 25.05 -20.21
N GLN A 264 6.34 26.19 -19.56
CA GLN A 264 6.67 27.44 -20.22
C GLN A 264 7.96 27.36 -21.04
N LYS A 265 9.03 26.71 -20.58
CA LYS A 265 10.25 26.49 -21.37
C LYS A 265 10.03 25.56 -22.56
N ILE A 266 9.10 24.61 -22.49
CA ILE A 266 8.67 23.81 -23.65
C ILE A 266 7.91 24.70 -24.64
N TYR A 267 7.00 25.56 -24.17
CA TYR A 267 6.30 26.54 -25.01
C TYR A 267 7.26 27.60 -25.60
N PHE A 268 8.26 28.06 -24.85
CA PHE A 268 9.33 28.95 -25.34
C PHE A 268 10.33 28.22 -26.25
N LYS A 269 10.46 26.89 -26.19
CA LYS A 269 11.17 26.14 -27.24
C LYS A 269 10.43 26.14 -28.57
N PHE A 270 9.12 26.42 -28.57
CA PHE A 270 8.31 26.68 -29.77
C PHE A 270 8.27 28.16 -30.18
N PHE A 271 8.77 29.08 -29.34
CA PHE A 271 8.87 30.50 -29.61
C PHE A 271 10.28 31.01 -29.26
N ASN A 272 11.18 31.01 -30.25
CA ASN A 272 12.50 31.65 -30.15
C ASN A 272 12.41 33.02 -29.48
N CYS A 273 13.11 33.23 -28.34
CA CYS A 273 14.07 34.33 -28.18
C CYS A 273 14.80 34.26 -26.83
N ALA A 274 16.12 34.32 -26.92
CA ALA A 274 17.05 34.50 -25.81
C ALA A 274 16.84 35.87 -25.13
N CYS A 275 16.52 35.89 -23.83
CA CYS A 275 16.79 37.04 -22.96
C CYS A 275 16.57 36.77 -21.46
N PHE A 276 15.73 35.80 -21.07
CA PHE A 276 15.32 35.67 -19.66
C PHE A 276 16.22 34.80 -18.77
N CYS A 277 17.25 34.14 -19.31
CA CYS A 277 18.01 33.13 -18.55
C CYS A 277 19.14 33.70 -17.67
N LEU A 278 19.54 34.97 -17.85
CA LEU A 278 20.72 35.54 -17.18
C LEU A 278 20.42 36.11 -15.78
N ILE A 279 19.17 36.45 -15.46
CA ILE A 279 18.83 37.12 -14.20
C ILE A 279 18.74 36.12 -13.02
N TRP A 280 18.40 34.85 -13.29
CA TRP A 280 18.20 33.85 -12.23
C TRP A 280 19.46 33.06 -11.86
N VAL A 281 20.36 32.80 -12.81
CA VAL A 281 21.67 32.18 -12.51
C VAL A 281 22.50 33.06 -11.59
N ALA A 282 22.42 34.39 -11.75
CA ALA A 282 23.09 35.35 -10.88
C ALA A 282 22.59 35.34 -9.42
N ARG A 283 21.34 34.94 -9.16
CA ARG A 283 20.78 34.88 -7.80
C ARG A 283 21.17 33.62 -7.04
N ILE A 284 21.32 32.49 -7.74
CA ILE A 284 21.79 31.22 -7.16
C ILE A 284 23.29 31.30 -6.82
N PHE A 285 24.10 31.94 -7.67
CA PHE A 285 25.52 32.14 -7.36
C PHE A 285 25.78 33.15 -6.23
N LYS A 286 24.86 34.10 -5.96
CA LYS A 286 25.00 35.06 -4.86
C LYS A 286 24.71 34.45 -3.48
N LEU A 287 23.88 33.41 -3.40
CA LEU A 287 23.60 32.71 -2.15
C LEU A 287 24.69 31.68 -1.80
N ALA A 288 25.40 31.14 -2.80
CA ALA A 288 26.50 30.20 -2.59
C ALA A 288 27.83 30.86 -2.15
N PHE A 289 27.98 32.18 -2.28
CA PHE A 289 29.23 32.90 -1.94
C PHE A 289 29.16 33.74 -0.66
N CYS A 290 28.06 33.71 0.09
CA CYS A 290 27.95 34.38 1.39
C CYS A 290 28.16 33.43 2.60
N ALA A 291 28.62 32.20 2.37
CA ALA A 291 28.90 31.20 3.41
C ALA A 291 30.35 30.67 3.34
N CYS A 292 31.32 31.56 3.08
CA CYS A 292 32.75 31.34 3.32
C CYS A 292 33.35 32.57 4.01
#